data_AF-A0A8S2A0L8-F1
#
_entry.id   AF-A0A8S2A0L8-F1
#
_cell.length_a   1.000
_cell.length_b   1.000
_cell.length_c   1.000
_cell.angle_alpha   90.00
_cell.angle_beta   90.00
_cell.angle_gamma   90.00
#
_symmetry.space_group_name_H-M   'P 1'
#
loop_
_entity.id
_entity.type
_entity.pdbx_description
1 polymer ?
#
loop_
_entity_poly.entity_id
_entity_poly.type
_entity_poly.pdbx_seq_one_letter_code
_entity_poly.pdbx_strand_id
1 'polypeptide(L)'
;MTDVTVAAVCSGINDSCSLAVYLTGVQQVTVGLGTMVMMPVIGNLSDRYGIKALLTLPMCLSILPPAILGYRRDTNFFYAFYITKTLFDMVCRGAVDCLSQAYVAKNVQGKKRIAMFGVLAGVKKISGVFATFSARFLPVASTFQLDKE
;
A
#
# COMPACT_ATOMS: atom_id res chain seq x y z
N MET A 1 1.12 -7.94 3.64
CA MET A 1 1.77 -7.92 2.31
C MET A 1 2.87 -8.95 2.18
N THR A 2 3.69 -9.15 3.21
CA THR A 2 4.71 -10.21 3.26
C THR A 2 4.11 -11.61 3.23
N ASP A 3 2.91 -11.82 3.78
CA ASP A 3 2.29 -13.14 3.89
C ASP A 3 1.95 -13.78 2.52
N VAL A 4 1.44 -13.00 1.57
CA VAL A 4 1.05 -13.50 0.23
C VAL A 4 2.24 -13.87 -0.65
N THR A 5 3.36 -13.17 -0.52
CA THR A 5 4.60 -13.49 -1.27
C THR A 5 5.38 -14.62 -0.62
N VAL A 6 5.37 -14.71 0.72
CA VAL A 6 6.06 -15.77 1.47
C VAL A 6 5.34 -17.12 1.30
N ALA A 7 4.01 -17.15 1.38
CA ALA A 7 3.28 -18.41 1.22
C ALA A 7 3.20 -18.90 -0.24
N ALA A 8 3.13 -18.01 -1.23
CA ALA A 8 3.12 -18.40 -2.65
C ALA A 8 4.47 -18.95 -3.13
N VAL A 9 5.58 -18.60 -2.46
CA VAL A 9 6.94 -18.94 -2.89
C VAL A 9 7.61 -19.99 -1.98
N CYS A 10 7.22 -20.10 -0.69
CA CYS A 10 7.79 -21.08 0.25
C CYS A 10 7.09 -22.47 0.27
N SER A 11 6.29 -22.83 -0.75
CA SER A 11 5.73 -24.21 -0.87
C SER A 11 6.70 -25.24 -1.49
N GLY A 12 7.88 -24.80 -1.95
CA GLY A 12 8.93 -25.65 -2.52
C GLY A 12 9.98 -26.04 -1.49
N ILE A 13 10.28 -27.34 -1.40
CA ILE A 13 10.89 -28.01 -0.24
C ILE A 13 12.35 -27.66 0.09
N ASN A 14 13.12 -26.89 -0.71
CA ASN A 14 14.55 -26.72 -0.40
C ASN A 14 15.22 -25.33 -0.44
N ASP A 15 14.78 -24.27 -1.16
CA ASP A 15 15.57 -23.00 -1.16
C ASP A 15 14.78 -21.69 -1.35
N SER A 16 13.46 -21.75 -1.54
CA SER A 16 12.68 -20.63 -2.07
C SER A 16 12.29 -19.56 -1.02
N CYS A 17 12.51 -19.81 0.26
CA CYS A 17 12.10 -18.85 1.30
C CYS A 17 13.02 -17.63 1.44
N SER A 18 14.28 -17.77 1.00
CA SER A 18 15.19 -16.63 0.87
C SER A 18 14.72 -15.66 -0.23
N LEU A 19 14.19 -16.18 -1.35
CA LEU A 19 13.69 -15.37 -2.46
C LEU A 19 12.48 -14.50 -2.05
N ALA A 20 11.57 -15.04 -1.25
CA ALA A 20 10.41 -14.28 -0.75
C ALA A 20 10.84 -13.13 0.17
N VAL A 21 11.76 -13.39 1.09
CA VAL A 21 12.32 -12.35 1.95
C VAL A 21 13.03 -11.28 1.12
N TYR A 22 13.83 -11.69 0.12
CA TYR A 22 14.51 -10.78 -0.80
C TYR A 22 13.52 -9.89 -1.58
N LEU A 23 12.50 -10.48 -2.20
CA LEU A 23 11.45 -9.76 -2.94
C LEU A 23 10.68 -8.77 -2.04
N THR A 24 10.40 -9.14 -0.80
CA THR A 24 9.75 -8.22 0.15
C THR A 24 10.66 -7.07 0.58
N GLY A 25 11.95 -7.36 0.80
CA GLY A 25 12.97 -6.36 1.13
C GLY A 25 13.14 -5.34 0.00
N VAL A 26 13.31 -5.83 -1.23
CA VAL A 26 13.40 -4.97 -2.43
C VAL A 26 12.14 -4.12 -2.57
N GLN A 27 10.95 -4.70 -2.44
CA GLN A 27 9.70 -3.96 -2.54
C GLN A 27 9.61 -2.82 -1.51
N GLN A 28 9.98 -3.08 -0.25
CA GLN A 28 9.94 -2.05 0.78
C GLN A 28 10.93 -0.92 0.49
N VAL A 29 12.14 -1.25 0.04
CA VAL A 29 13.16 -0.25 -0.32
C VAL A 29 12.71 0.57 -1.52
N THR A 30 12.20 -0.08 -2.58
CA THR A 30 11.70 0.61 -3.78
C THR A 30 10.52 1.53 -3.45
N VAL A 31 9.55 1.06 -2.66
CA VAL A 31 8.43 1.91 -2.23
C VAL A 31 8.93 3.05 -1.34
N GLY A 32 9.86 2.80 -0.42
CA GLY A 32 10.43 3.82 0.45
C GLY A 32 11.15 4.93 -0.34
N LEU A 33 12.12 4.56 -1.16
CA LEU A 33 12.84 5.49 -2.04
C LEU A 33 11.90 6.20 -3.00
N GLY A 34 10.95 5.45 -3.57
CA GLY A 34 9.99 5.99 -4.50
C GLY A 34 9.08 7.05 -3.87
N THR A 35 8.62 6.81 -2.64
CA THR A 35 7.80 7.80 -1.92
C THR A 35 8.58 9.09 -1.62
N MET A 36 9.89 9.02 -1.33
CA MET A 36 10.72 10.22 -1.13
C MET A 36 10.75 11.11 -2.37
N VAL A 37 10.85 10.53 -3.57
CA VAL A 37 10.90 11.28 -4.83
C VAL A 37 9.50 11.74 -5.27
N MET A 38 8.47 10.90 -5.07
CA MET A 38 7.11 11.21 -5.52
C MET A 38 6.41 12.25 -4.64
N MET A 39 6.68 12.30 -3.33
CA MET A 39 6.08 13.28 -2.41
C MET A 39 6.22 14.75 -2.88
N PRO A 40 7.41 15.26 -3.26
CA PRO A 40 7.53 16.63 -3.76
C PRO A 40 6.81 16.84 -5.10
N VAL A 41 6.84 15.86 -6.00
CA VAL A 41 6.14 15.92 -7.30
C VAL A 41 4.63 16.06 -7.08
N ILE A 42 4.07 15.23 -6.20
CA ILE A 42 2.67 15.29 -5.79
C ILE A 42 2.35 16.63 -5.12
N GLY A 43 3.27 17.17 -4.32
CA GLY A 43 3.16 18.50 -3.74
C GLY A 43 2.96 19.59 -4.80
N ASN A 44 3.78 19.58 -5.85
CA ASN A 44 3.67 20.51 -6.98
C ASN A 44 2.35 20.32 -7.76
N LEU A 45 1.91 19.08 -7.97
CA LEU A 45 0.60 18.80 -8.60
C LEU A 45 -0.57 19.24 -7.73
N SER A 46 -0.48 19.08 -6.41
CA SER A 46 -1.50 19.49 -5.43
C SER A 46 -1.78 20.98 -5.48
N ASP A 47 -0.72 21.77 -5.70
CA ASP A 47 -0.82 23.22 -5.80
C ASP A 47 -1.53 23.66 -7.09
N ARG A 48 -1.30 22.97 -8.21
CA ARG A 48 -1.92 23.30 -9.51
C ARG A 48 -3.34 22.76 -9.69
N TYR A 49 -3.57 21.49 -9.35
CA TYR A 49 -4.84 20.80 -9.61
C TYR A 49 -5.82 20.85 -8.42
N GLY A 50 -5.36 21.37 -7.28
CA GLY A 50 -6.17 21.50 -6.09
C GLY A 50 -6.26 20.21 -5.28
N ILE A 51 -6.36 20.39 -3.96
CA ILE A 51 -6.23 19.31 -2.97
C ILE A 51 -7.37 18.28 -3.05
N LYS A 52 -8.55 18.68 -3.53
CA LYS A 52 -9.74 17.80 -3.63
C LYS A 52 -9.62 16.80 -4.78
N ALA A 53 -9.13 17.23 -5.93
CA ALA A 53 -8.93 16.37 -7.09
C ALA A 53 -7.77 15.37 -6.86
N LEU A 54 -6.76 15.79 -6.09
CA LEU A 54 -5.64 14.92 -5.78
C LEU A 54 -5.95 13.89 -4.68
N LEU A 55 -7.01 14.09 -3.89
CA LEU A 55 -7.49 13.10 -2.92
C LEU A 55 -8.37 12.02 -3.56
N THR A 56 -9.11 12.33 -4.62
CA THR A 56 -9.95 11.36 -5.33
C THR A 56 -9.13 10.38 -6.16
N LEU A 57 -8.01 10.84 -6.72
CA LEU A 57 -7.11 10.01 -7.54
C LEU A 57 -6.59 8.75 -6.82
N PRO A 58 -5.98 8.82 -5.62
CA PRO A 58 -5.52 7.64 -4.91
C PRO A 58 -6.67 6.74 -4.46
N MET A 59 -7.84 7.29 -4.12
CA MET A 59 -9.02 6.49 -3.76
C MET A 59 -9.49 5.62 -4.94
N CYS A 60 -9.51 6.16 -6.15
CA CYS A 60 -9.82 5.38 -7.35
C CYS A 60 -8.71 4.36 -7.67
N LEU A 61 -7.44 4.75 -7.54
CA LEU A 61 -6.29 3.87 -7.81
C LEU A 61 -6.17 2.71 -6.79
N SER A 62 -6.62 2.88 -5.54
CA SER A 62 -6.59 1.82 -4.53
C SER A 62 -7.47 0.60 -4.83
N ILE A 63 -8.42 0.72 -5.76
CA ILE A 63 -9.31 -0.36 -6.18
C ILE A 63 -8.62 -1.29 -7.20
N LEU A 64 -7.61 -0.79 -7.92
CA LEU A 64 -6.93 -1.56 -8.96
C LEU A 64 -6.14 -2.79 -8.42
N PRO A 65 -5.35 -2.69 -7.33
CA PRO A 65 -4.63 -3.84 -6.79
C PRO A 65 -5.54 -5.04 -6.41
N PRO A 66 -6.64 -4.88 -5.64
CA PRO A 66 -7.51 -6.01 -5.33
C PRO A 66 -8.25 -6.55 -6.56
N ALA A 67 -8.57 -5.70 -7.55
CA ALA A 67 -9.21 -6.13 -8.79
C ALA A 67 -8.30 -7.04 -9.64
N ILE A 68 -7.01 -6.73 -9.72
CA ILE A 68 -6.03 -7.53 -10.49
C ILE A 68 -5.86 -8.92 -9.87
N LEU A 69 -5.92 -9.04 -8.55
CA LEU A 69 -5.76 -10.32 -7.85
C LEU A 69 -6.89 -11.32 -8.14
N GLY A 70 -8.07 -10.83 -8.56
CA GLY A 70 -9.24 -11.65 -8.87
C GLY A 70 -9.35 -12.13 -10.32
N TYR A 71 -8.48 -11.69 -11.23
CA TYR A 71 -8.66 -11.94 -12.66
C TYR A 71 -8.12 -13.31 -13.14
N ARG A 72 -6.81 -13.55 -12.99
CA ARG A 72 -6.13 -14.81 -13.36
C ARG A 72 -4.89 -15.01 -12.49
N ARG A 73 -4.56 -16.26 -12.18
CA ARG A 73 -3.51 -16.65 -11.22
C ARG A 73 -2.38 -17.41 -11.93
N ASP A 74 -1.80 -16.81 -12.97
CA ASP A 74 -0.59 -17.31 -13.65
C ASP A 74 0.66 -16.54 -13.19
N THR A 75 1.85 -17.12 -13.39
CA THR A 75 3.15 -16.55 -12.98
C THR A 75 3.44 -15.17 -13.62
N ASN A 76 3.09 -14.97 -14.90
CA ASN A 76 3.24 -13.66 -15.55
C ASN A 76 2.30 -12.59 -14.96
N PHE A 77 1.09 -12.99 -14.56
CA PHE A 77 0.14 -12.10 -13.89
C PHE A 77 0.61 -11.76 -12.46
N PHE A 78 1.31 -12.66 -11.79
CA PHE A 78 1.94 -12.39 -10.49
C PHE A 78 3.00 -11.28 -10.59
N TYR A 79 3.88 -11.33 -11.60
CA TYR A 79 4.87 -10.26 -11.81
C TYR A 79 4.22 -8.93 -12.21
N ALA A 80 3.22 -8.95 -13.10
CA ALA A 80 2.48 -7.75 -13.49
C ALA A 80 1.74 -7.11 -12.28
N PHE A 81 1.10 -7.95 -11.45
CA PHE A 81 0.50 -7.53 -10.18
C PHE A 81 1.55 -6.93 -9.24
N TYR A 82 2.70 -7.59 -9.07
CA TYR A 82 3.76 -7.13 -8.18
C TYR A 82 4.32 -5.76 -8.59
N ILE A 83 4.59 -5.54 -9.89
CA ILE A 83 5.09 -4.26 -10.41
C ILE A 83 4.02 -3.17 -10.26
N THR A 84 2.80 -3.45 -10.71
CA THR A 84 1.69 -2.48 -10.64
C THR A 84 1.42 -2.09 -9.19
N LYS A 85 1.32 -3.06 -8.28
CA LYS A 85 1.14 -2.79 -6.87
C LYS A 85 2.29 -1.95 -6.27
N THR A 86 3.53 -2.20 -6.67
CA THR A 86 4.69 -1.45 -6.18
C THR A 86 4.67 0.00 -6.65
N LEU A 87 4.35 0.26 -7.92
CA LEU A 87 4.18 1.60 -8.46
C LEU A 87 3.05 2.36 -7.75
N PHE A 88 1.94 1.69 -7.47
CA PHE A 88 0.81 2.28 -6.79
C PHE A 88 1.10 2.56 -5.32
N ASP A 89 1.74 1.63 -4.60
CA ASP A 89 2.15 1.84 -3.22
C ASP A 89 3.17 2.98 -3.12
N MET A 90 4.06 3.14 -4.12
CA MET A 90 5.01 4.24 -4.22
C MET A 90 4.32 5.61 -4.33
N VAL A 91 3.22 5.71 -5.08
CA VAL A 91 2.46 6.96 -5.22
C VAL A 91 1.52 7.17 -4.04
N CYS A 92 0.66 6.19 -3.74
CA CYS A 92 -0.46 6.36 -2.82
C CYS A 92 -0.04 6.41 -1.34
N ARG A 93 0.98 5.66 -0.92
CA ARG A 93 1.33 5.53 0.51
C ARG A 93 1.79 6.86 1.11
N GLY A 94 2.68 7.57 0.40
CA GLY A 94 3.15 8.89 0.84
C GLY A 94 2.17 10.02 0.51
N ALA A 95 1.50 9.95 -0.65
CA ALA A 95 0.57 10.99 -1.09
C ALA A 95 -0.58 11.20 -0.11
N VAL A 96 -1.29 10.12 0.25
CA VAL A 96 -2.53 10.20 1.04
C VAL A 96 -2.27 10.80 2.42
N ASP A 97 -1.14 10.47 3.04
CA ASP A 97 -0.73 11.03 4.33
C ASP A 97 -0.49 12.54 4.26
N CYS A 98 0.32 12.99 3.30
CA CYS A 98 0.61 14.42 3.14
C CYS A 98 -0.62 15.21 2.70
N LEU A 99 -1.43 14.67 1.80
CA LEU A 99 -2.66 15.29 1.30
C LEU A 99 -3.70 15.45 2.40
N SER A 100 -3.93 14.41 3.21
CA SER A 100 -4.89 14.48 4.32
C SER A 100 -4.48 15.52 5.37
N GLN A 101 -3.18 15.58 5.70
CA GLN A 101 -2.65 16.59 6.62
C GLN A 101 -2.76 18.01 6.05
N ALA A 102 -2.41 18.20 4.78
CA ALA A 102 -2.54 19.49 4.11
C ALA A 102 -4.01 19.94 3.98
N TYR A 103 -4.94 19.00 3.78
CA TYR A 103 -6.37 19.28 3.75
C TYR A 103 -6.88 19.80 5.11
N VAL A 104 -6.51 19.13 6.20
CA VAL A 104 -6.88 19.59 7.54
C VAL A 104 -6.24 20.93 7.88
N ALA A 105 -5.00 21.15 7.47
CA ALA A 105 -4.34 22.44 7.62
C ALA A 105 -5.08 23.59 6.92
N LYS A 106 -5.66 23.34 5.75
CA LYS A 106 -6.40 24.36 4.98
C LYS A 106 -7.84 24.57 5.48
N ASN A 107 -8.50 23.54 6.03
CA ASN A 107 -9.91 23.63 6.44
C ASN A 107 -10.13 23.96 7.93
N VAL A 108 -9.13 23.78 8.79
CA VAL A 108 -9.28 23.96 10.25
C VAL A 108 -8.39 25.10 10.74
N GLN A 109 -8.98 26.16 11.29
CA GLN A 109 -8.26 27.32 11.86
C GLN A 109 -7.97 27.18 13.37
N GLY A 110 -6.83 27.74 13.78
CA GLY A 110 -6.51 28.05 15.19
C GLY A 110 -6.20 26.85 16.08
N LYS A 111 -6.80 26.85 17.29
CA LYS A 111 -6.45 25.95 18.41
C LYS A 111 -6.84 24.47 18.21
N LYS A 112 -7.82 24.19 17.34
CA LYS A 112 -8.32 22.81 17.09
C LYS A 112 -7.49 22.02 16.08
N ARG A 113 -6.57 22.68 15.37
CA ARG A 113 -5.75 22.08 14.30
C ARG A 113 -4.84 20.96 14.82
N ILE A 114 -4.20 21.16 15.98
CA ILE A 114 -3.32 20.16 16.60
C ILE A 114 -4.12 18.92 17.03
N ALA A 115 -5.30 19.11 17.63
CA ALA A 115 -6.19 18.02 18.01
C ALA A 115 -6.65 17.22 16.77
N MET A 116 -7.02 17.89 15.68
CA MET A 116 -7.40 17.23 14.42
C MET A 116 -6.26 16.41 13.80
N PHE A 117 -5.02 16.91 13.81
CA PHE A 117 -3.86 16.13 13.38
C PHE A 117 -3.66 14.88 14.24
N GLY A 118 -3.85 15.02 15.56
CA GLY A 118 -3.81 13.90 16.49
C GLY A 118 -4.87 12.85 16.20
N VAL A 119 -6.12 13.26 15.94
CA VAL A 119 -7.21 12.35 15.57
C VAL A 119 -6.91 11.60 14.27
N LEU A 120 -6.43 12.29 13.23
CA LEU A 120 -6.02 11.66 11.97
C LEU A 120 -4.91 10.63 12.15
N ALA A 121 -3.87 10.98 12.93
CA ALA A 121 -2.80 10.05 13.25
C ALA A 121 -3.33 8.84 14.05
N GLY A 122 -4.23 9.07 14.99
CA GLY A 122 -4.90 8.03 15.78
C GLY A 122 -5.68 7.05 14.90
N VAL A 123 -6.54 7.56 14.01
CA VAL A 123 -7.32 6.73 13.07
C VAL A 123 -6.40 5.88 12.20
N LYS A 124 -5.31 6.45 11.68
CA LYS A 124 -4.32 5.69 10.90
C LYS A 124 -3.70 4.55 11.70
N LYS A 125 -3.33 4.79 12.97
CA LYS A 125 -2.74 3.76 13.83
C LYS A 125 -3.73 2.65 14.18
N ILE A 126 -4.97 3.01 14.52
CA ILE A 126 -6.04 2.04 14.80
C ILE A 126 -6.30 1.17 13.56
N SER A 127 -6.38 1.77 12.37
CA SER A 127 -6.50 1.03 11.12
C SER A 127 -5.33 0.06 10.90
N GLY A 128 -4.10 0.48 11.19
CA GLY A 128 -2.92 -0.40 11.11
C GLY A 128 -2.97 -1.59 12.08
N VAL A 129 -3.45 -1.38 13.31
CA VAL A 129 -3.66 -2.45 14.29
C VAL A 129 -4.73 -3.42 13.79
N PHE A 130 -5.85 -2.91 13.29
CA PHE A 130 -6.93 -3.74 12.75
C PHE A 130 -6.48 -4.52 11.51
N ALA A 131 -5.72 -3.91 10.61
CA ALA A 131 -5.15 -4.60 9.45
C ALA A 131 -4.19 -5.72 9.85
N THR A 132 -3.36 -5.49 10.86
CA THR A 132 -2.44 -6.52 11.40
C THR A 132 -3.21 -7.65 12.08
N PHE A 133 -4.28 -7.32 12.79
CA PHE A 133 -5.19 -8.27 13.40
C PHE A 133 -5.89 -9.12 12.32
N SER A 134 -6.51 -8.50 11.32
CA SER A 134 -7.15 -9.21 10.19
C SER A 134 -6.15 -10.07 9.42
N ALA A 135 -4.93 -9.60 9.18
CA ALA A 135 -3.89 -10.40 8.52
C ALA A 135 -3.53 -11.66 9.30
N ARG A 136 -3.69 -11.66 10.62
CA ARG A 136 -3.47 -12.84 11.47
C ARG A 136 -4.64 -13.83 11.45
N PHE A 137 -5.86 -13.33 11.20
CA PHE A 137 -7.07 -14.16 11.09
C PHE A 137 -7.33 -14.70 9.68
N LEU A 138 -6.70 -14.12 8.65
CA LEU A 138 -6.67 -14.66 7.29
C LEU A 138 -5.32 -15.36 7.05
N PRO A 139 -5.09 -16.59 7.57
CA PRO A 139 -3.91 -17.35 7.20
C PRO A 139 -3.94 -17.61 5.69
N VAL A 140 -2.84 -17.28 5.00
CA VAL A 140 -2.73 -17.44 3.54
C VAL A 140 -2.87 -18.90 3.07
N ALA A 141 -2.75 -19.86 4.00
CA ALA A 141 -3.05 -21.28 3.80
C ALA A 141 -4.43 -21.56 3.15
N SER A 142 -5.43 -20.69 3.34
CA SER A 142 -6.76 -20.89 2.75
C SER A 142 -6.98 -20.19 1.41
N THR A 143 -6.05 -19.34 0.95
CA THR A 143 -6.24 -18.53 -0.28
C THR A 143 -5.38 -18.98 -1.46
N PHE A 144 -4.27 -19.66 -1.19
CA PHE A 144 -3.42 -20.29 -2.20
C PHE A 144 -3.27 -21.79 -1.88
N GLN A 145 -4.34 -22.56 -2.12
CA GLN A 145 -4.12 -23.95 -2.53
C GLN A 145 -3.50 -23.87 -3.91
N LEU A 146 -2.16 -23.96 -3.97
CA LEU A 146 -1.49 -24.33 -5.20
C LEU A 146 -1.85 -25.79 -5.42
N ASP A 147 -2.61 -26.06 -6.48
CA ASP A 147 -2.89 -27.41 -6.95
C ASP A 147 -1.56 -28.15 -7.05
N LYS A 148 -1.45 -29.22 -6.26
CA LYS A 148 -0.30 -30.10 -6.21
C LYS A 148 -0.45 -31.03 -7.41
N GLU A 149 0.34 -30.81 -8.46
CA GLU A 149 0.66 -31.88 -9.43
C GLU A 149 2.05 -32.42 -9.11
#